data_AF-A0A2T3G5F8-F1
#
_entry.id   AF-A0A2T3G5F8-F1
#
_cell.length_a   1.000
_cell.length_b   1.000
_cell.length_c   1.000
_cell.angle_alpha   90.00
_cell.angle_beta   90.00
_cell.angle_gamma   90.00
#
_symmetry.space_group_name_H-M   'P 1'
#
loop_
_entity.id
_entity.type
_entity.pdbx_description
1 polymer ?
#
loop_
_entity_poly.entity_id
_entity_poly.type
_entity_poly.pdbx_seq_one_letter_code
_entity_poly.pdbx_strand_id
1 'polypeptide(L)' 'MFSTSTKGAEASAAVFSLIETAKSNKLNPYDYIEFILDYLPQQDLVEDPKKLDWFLPWSEEIKEEFEIKAD' A
#
# COMPACT_ATOMS: atom_id res chain seq x y z
N MET A 1 3.21 13.90 -15.24
CA MET A 1 1.85 13.95 -15.82
C MET A 1 0.87 13.65 -14.71
N PHE A 2 0.27 14.69 -14.12
CA PHE A 2 -0.82 14.55 -13.15
C PHE A 2 -2.13 14.84 -13.90
N SER A 3 -3.10 13.93 -13.80
CA SER A 3 -4.32 13.95 -14.59
C SER A 3 -5.10 15.25 -14.35
N THR A 4 -5.45 15.96 -15.43
CA THR A 4 -6.13 17.27 -15.42
C THR A 4 -7.58 17.24 -14.91
N SER A 5 -7.98 16.15 -14.24
CA SER A 5 -9.33 15.87 -13.77
C SER A 5 -9.35 15.72 -12.24
N THR A 6 -10.48 16.06 -11.61
CA THR A 6 -10.67 15.89 -10.16
C THR A 6 -10.39 14.47 -9.68
N LYS A 7 -10.89 13.47 -10.42
CA LYS A 7 -10.62 12.05 -10.18
C LYS A 7 -9.13 11.69 -10.21
N GLY A 8 -8.39 12.33 -11.11
CA GLY A 8 -6.95 12.17 -11.24
C GLY A 8 -6.17 12.73 -10.05
N ALA A 9 -6.57 13.90 -9.58
CA ALA A 9 -6.01 14.51 -8.37
C ALA A 9 -6.32 13.67 -7.13
N GLU A 10 -7.55 13.18 -6.99
CA GLU A 10 -7.97 12.29 -5.90
C GLU A 10 -7.17 10.98 -5.89
N ALA A 11 -7.01 10.33 -7.04
CA ALA A 11 -6.20 9.12 -7.16
C ALA A 11 -4.73 9.38 -6.77
N SER A 12 -4.17 10.51 -7.21
CA SER A 12 -2.79 10.90 -6.87
C SER A 12 -2.63 11.15 -5.38
N ALA A 13 -3.61 11.81 -4.75
CA ALA A 13 -3.62 12.05 -3.30
C ALA A 13 -3.74 10.75 -2.50
N ALA A 14 -4.53 9.79 -2.98
CA ALA A 14 -4.63 8.47 -2.36
C ALA A 14 -3.30 7.71 -2.42
N VAL A 15 -2.65 7.65 -3.59
CA VAL A 15 -1.31 7.03 -3.72
C VAL A 15 -0.29 7.72 -2.82
N PHE A 16 -0.28 9.05 -2.78
CA PHE A 16 0.63 9.78 -1.91
C PHE A 16 0.40 9.46 -0.42
N SER A 17 -0.86 9.35 0.00
CA SER A 17 -1.21 8.97 1.37
C SER A 17 -0.72 7.56 1.72
N LEU A 18 -0.80 6.61 0.79
CA LEU A 18 -0.27 5.26 0.98
C LEU A 18 1.25 5.26 1.10
N ILE A 19 1.95 6.03 0.26
CA ILE A 19 3.41 6.20 0.31
C ILE A 19 3.86 6.74 1.68
N GLU A 20 3.23 7.81 2.16
CA GLU A 20 3.58 8.40 3.45
C GLU A 20 3.24 7.47 4.63
N THR A 21 2.18 6.67 4.50
CA THR A 21 1.84 5.63 5.48
C THR A 21 2.91 4.53 5.51
N ALA A 22 3.37 4.06 4.34
CA ALA A 22 4.43 3.05 4.24
C ALA A 22 5.74 3.53 4.88
N LYS A 23 6.16 4.77 4.58
CA LYS A 23 7.33 5.41 5.21
C LYS A 23 7.20 5.50 6.73
N SER A 24 6.02 5.89 7.22
CA SER A 24 5.75 6.01 8.66
C SER A 24 5.84 4.66 9.38
N ASN A 25 5.62 3.55 8.66
CA ASN A 25 5.79 2.18 9.15
C ASN A 25 7.16 1.58 8.79
N LYS A 26 8.13 2.38 8.32
CA LYS A 26 9.50 1.97 7.96
C LYS A 26 9.59 0.91 6.84
N LEU A 27 8.59 0.87 5.97
CA LEU A 27 8.59 0.00 4.80
C LEU A 27 9.29 0.66 3.62
N ASN A 28 9.83 -0.13 2.69
CA ASN A 28 10.19 0.36 1.37
C ASN A 28 8.90 0.78 0.62
N PRO A 29 8.68 2.08 0.36
CA PRO A 29 7.42 2.53 -0.21
C PRO A 29 7.22 2.11 -1.67
N TYR A 30 8.30 1.88 -2.42
CA TYR A 30 8.16 1.46 -3.81
C TYR A 30 7.65 0.03 -3.88
N ASP A 31 8.39 -0.90 -3.25
CA ASP A 31 8.09 -2.33 -3.24
C ASP A 31 6.71 -2.61 -2.61
N TYR A 32 6.37 -1.92 -1.51
CA TYR A 32 5.06 -2.06 -0.88
C TYR A 32 3.91 -1.60 -1.78
N ILE A 33 4.05 -0.46 -2.47
CA ILE A 33 2.98 0.03 -3.36
C ILE A 33 2.83 -0.86 -4.58
N GLU A 34 3.93 -1.34 -5.16
CA GLU A 34 3.91 -2.33 -6.24
C GLU A 34 3.15 -3.60 -5.80
N PHE A 35 3.50 -4.15 -4.62
CA PHE A 35 2.81 -5.30 -4.05
C PHE A 35 1.30 -5.05 -3.85
N ILE A 36 0.92 -3.91 -3.27
CA ILE A 36 -0.49 -3.59 -3.04
C ILE A 36 -1.25 -3.52 -4.38
N LEU A 37 -0.69 -2.85 -5.38
CA LEU A 37 -1.36 -2.69 -6.67
C LEU A 37 -1.46 -4.01 -7.45
N ASP A 38 -0.49 -4.91 -7.28
CA ASP A 38 -0.50 -6.20 -7.94
C ASP A 38 -1.44 -7.20 -7.25
N TYR A 39 -1.35 -7.36 -5.93
CA TYR A 39 -1.95 -8.50 -5.22
C TYR A 39 -3.27 -8.17 -4.51
N LEU A 40 -3.48 -6.95 -4.03
CA LEU A 40 -4.70 -6.59 -3.30
C LEU A 40 -5.97 -6.67 -4.18
N PRO A 41 -5.98 -6.20 -5.45
CA PRO A 41 -7.16 -6.30 -6.31
C PRO A 41 -7.60 -7.73 -6.63
N GLN A 42 -6.72 -8.71 -6.42
CA GLN A 42 -6.98 -10.13 -6.65
C GLN A 42 -7.67 -10.80 -5.44
N GLN A 43 -7.73 -10.11 -4.30
CA GLN A 43 -8.34 -10.66 -3.08
C GLN A 43 -9.86 -10.48 -3.09
N ASP A 44 -10.57 -11.52 -2.64
CA ASP A 44 -11.99 -11.40 -2.34
C ASP A 44 -12.19 -10.75 -0.97
N LEU A 45 -12.20 -9.41 -0.97
CA LEU A 45 -12.42 -8.59 0.23
C LEU A 45 -13.90 -8.42 0.57
N VAL A 46 -14.82 -8.86 -0.31
CA VAL A 46 -16.27 -8.77 -0.06
C VAL A 46 -16.70 -9.95 0.81
N GLU A 47 -16.26 -11.16 0.45
CA GLU A 47 -16.56 -12.36 1.23
C GLU A 47 -15.64 -12.51 2.44
N ASP A 48 -14.37 -12.09 2.34
CA ASP A 48 -13.42 -12.15 3.46
C ASP A 48 -12.65 -10.83 3.67
N PRO A 49 -13.28 -9.84 4.30
CA PRO A 49 -12.67 -8.53 4.56
C PRO A 49 -11.41 -8.61 5.44
N LYS A 50 -11.26 -9.67 6.25
CA LYS A 50 -10.11 -9.84 7.15
C LYS A 50 -8.82 -10.06 6.40
N LYS A 51 -8.88 -10.52 5.14
CA LYS A 51 -7.69 -10.61 4.28
C LYS A 51 -7.00 -9.28 4.12
N LEU A 52 -7.74 -8.17 4.17
CA LEU A 52 -7.16 -6.83 4.07
C LEU A 52 -6.11 -6.60 5.16
N ASP A 53 -6.30 -7.14 6.37
CA ASP A 53 -5.41 -6.92 7.51
C ASP A 53 -3.96 -7.33 7.19
N TRP A 54 -3.77 -8.39 6.39
CA TRP A 54 -2.46 -8.89 5.95
C TRP A 54 -1.75 -7.98 4.95
N PHE A 55 -2.48 -7.04 4.33
CA PHE A 55 -1.91 -6.09 3.38
C PHE A 55 -1.60 -4.75 4.05
N LEU A 56 -1.99 -4.56 5.31
CA LEU A 56 -1.80 -3.28 5.99
C LEU A 56 -0.34 -3.10 6.40
N PRO A 57 0.16 -1.85 6.42
CA PRO A 57 1.59 -1.58 6.59
C PRO A 57 2.12 -1.87 8.00
N TRP A 58 1.23 -2.19 8.94
CA TRP A 58 1.57 -2.60 10.30
C TRP A 58 1.41 -4.11 10.55
N SER A 59 0.98 -4.89 9.56
CA SER A 59 0.92 -6.34 9.68
C SER A 59 2.33 -6.93 9.77
N GLU A 60 2.46 -8.08 10.43
CA GLU A 60 3.77 -8.71 10.61
C GLU A 60 4.27 -9.26 9.27
N GLU A 61 3.38 -9.80 8.44
CA GLU A 61 3.67 -10.30 7.10
C GLU A 61 4.29 -9.21 6.20
N ILE A 62 3.71 -8.00 6.22
CA ILE A 62 4.23 -6.87 5.42
C ILE A 62 5.55 -6.35 5.98
N LYS A 63 5.71 -6.28 7.31
CA LYS A 63 6.97 -5.83 7.90
C LYS A 63 8.09 -6.81 7.58
N GLU A 64 7.86 -8.11 7.72
CA GLU A 64 8.87 -9.13 7.43
C GLU A 64 9.40 -9.03 5.99
N GLU A 65 8.52 -8.76 5.03
CA GLU A 65 8.87 -8.68 3.62
C GLU A 65 9.48 -7.31 3.21
N PHE A 66 8.89 -6.20 3.69
CA PHE A 66 9.16 -4.87 3.16
C PHE A 66 9.84 -3.90 4.13
N GLU A 67 10.09 -4.28 5.39
CA GLU A 67 10.77 -3.41 6.35
C GLU A 67 12.22 -3.13 5.92
N ILE A 68 12.60 -1.86 5.97
CA ILE A 68 13.96 -1.43 5.67
C ILE A 68 14.87 -1.88 6.81
N LYS A 69 15.69 -2.90 6.56
CA LYS A 69 16.67 -3.40 7.53
C LYS A 69 17.73 -2.33 7.77
N ALA A 70 17.97 -2.02 9.05
CA ALA A 70 19.10 -1.17 9.44
C ALA A 70 20.38 -2.01 9.40
N ASP A 71 21.42 -1.50 8.74
CA ASP A 71 22.78 -2.06 8.71
C ASP A 71 23.48 -2.00 10.09
#